data_AF-A0A9C6DWE4-F1
#
_entry.id   AF-A0A9C6DWE4-F1
#
_cell.length_a   1.000
_cell.length_b   1.000
_cell.length_c   1.000
_cell.angle_alpha   90.00
_cell.angle_beta   90.00
_cell.angle_gamma   90.00
#
_symmetry.space_group_name_H-M   'P 1'
#
loop_
_entity.id
_entity.type
_entity.pdbx_description
1 polymer ?
#
loop_
_entity_poly.entity_id
_entity_poly.type
_entity_poly.pdbx_seq_one_letter_code
_entity_poly.pdbx_strand_id
1 'polypeptide(L)'
;MAEGGDETAMQKDLDNEFQRYLGQLDNFLVSMKHRDKALATEWIEKLKKSNKDIQERKLRNRFIKHFVESTNNDKSVFSSKPFKNLPQYFSDPLEEFKSLLPLTPEEILHPTEEVKQTYISELFTNVPEGAKFLQVQPVPRQGSFFILLVIPDDSKEGGKK
;
A
#
# COMPACT_ATOMS: atom_id res chain seq x y z
N MET A 1 -30.67 -16.60 -18.09
CA MET A 1 -31.01 -15.76 -16.91
C MET A 1 -30.41 -16.42 -15.67
N ALA A 2 -29.12 -16.18 -15.37
CA ALA A 2 -28.43 -16.77 -14.21
C ALA A 2 -27.28 -15.87 -13.69
N GLU A 3 -26.79 -14.93 -14.49
CA GLU A 3 -25.60 -14.12 -14.15
C GLU A 3 -25.84 -13.08 -13.04
N GLY A 4 -27.04 -12.51 -12.92
CA GLY A 4 -27.31 -11.46 -11.90
C GLY A 4 -27.36 -11.96 -10.44
N GLY A 5 -27.54 -13.27 -10.22
CA GLY A 5 -27.60 -13.85 -8.87
C GLY A 5 -26.23 -13.96 -8.21
N ASP A 6 -25.21 -14.34 -8.99
CA ASP A 6 -23.84 -14.53 -8.53
C ASP A 6 -23.14 -13.19 -8.22
N GLU A 7 -23.36 -12.19 -9.10
CA GLU A 7 -22.81 -10.85 -8.91
C GLU A 7 -23.32 -10.19 -7.63
N THR A 8 -24.62 -10.33 -7.35
CA THR A 8 -25.25 -9.76 -6.15
C THR A 8 -24.72 -10.43 -4.87
N ALA A 9 -24.50 -11.75 -4.90
CA ALA A 9 -23.91 -12.48 -3.78
C ALA A 9 -22.46 -12.01 -3.52
N MET A 10 -21.66 -11.89 -4.59
CA MET A 10 -20.29 -11.41 -4.50
C MET A 10 -20.19 -9.98 -3.93
N GLN A 11 -21.07 -9.07 -4.37
CA GLN A 11 -21.11 -7.71 -3.84
C GLN A 11 -21.41 -7.71 -2.33
N LYS A 12 -22.37 -8.54 -1.89
CA LYS A 12 -22.73 -8.68 -0.48
C LYS A 12 -21.57 -9.22 0.35
N ASP A 13 -20.83 -10.19 -0.15
CA ASP A 13 -19.65 -10.74 0.54
C ASP A 13 -18.55 -9.69 0.70
N LEU A 14 -18.29 -8.90 -0.35
CA LEU A 14 -17.35 -7.78 -0.28
C LEU A 14 -17.82 -6.70 0.70
N ASP A 15 -19.11 -6.41 0.77
CA ASP A 15 -19.66 -5.45 1.73
C ASP A 15 -19.57 -5.98 3.17
N ASN A 16 -19.81 -7.27 3.40
CA ASN A 16 -19.64 -7.89 4.71
C ASN A 16 -18.16 -7.84 5.17
N GLU A 17 -17.23 -8.14 4.27
CA GLU A 17 -15.80 -8.03 4.55
C GLU A 17 -15.40 -6.58 4.90
N PHE A 18 -15.91 -5.61 4.15
CA PHE A 18 -15.69 -4.19 4.44
C PHE A 18 -16.17 -3.82 5.85
N GLN A 19 -17.40 -4.21 6.23
CA GLN A 19 -17.93 -3.92 7.56
C GLN A 19 -17.11 -4.56 8.68
N ARG A 20 -16.60 -5.78 8.46
CA ARG A 20 -15.71 -6.44 9.41
C ARG A 20 -14.43 -5.64 9.65
N TYR A 21 -13.76 -5.20 8.58
CA TYR A 21 -12.55 -4.39 8.70
C TYR A 21 -12.82 -3.00 9.26
N LEU A 22 -13.96 -2.39 8.91
CA LEU A 22 -14.37 -1.11 9.46
C LEU A 22 -14.51 -1.18 10.99
N GLY A 23 -15.18 -2.21 11.51
CA GLY A 23 -15.29 -2.43 12.95
C GLY A 23 -13.93 -2.67 13.64
N GLN A 24 -12.98 -3.32 12.96
CA GLN A 24 -11.62 -3.47 13.48
C GLN A 24 -10.88 -2.13 13.53
N LEU A 25 -11.01 -1.30 12.50
CA LEU A 25 -10.38 0.02 12.46
C LEU A 25 -10.98 0.97 13.49
N ASP A 26 -12.30 0.95 13.68
CA ASP A 26 -13.01 1.76 14.66
C ASP A 26 -12.50 1.52 16.10
N ASN A 27 -12.14 0.27 16.43
CA ASN A 27 -11.52 -0.04 17.72
C ASN A 27 -10.17 0.69 17.92
N PHE A 28 -9.37 0.82 16.85
CA PHE A 28 -8.12 1.58 16.90
C PHE A 28 -8.34 3.10 16.96
N LEU A 29 -9.43 3.63 16.37
CA LEU A 29 -9.72 5.08 16.39
C LEU A 29 -9.92 5.67 17.79
N VAL A 30 -10.20 4.84 18.79
CA VAL A 30 -10.36 5.27 20.19
C VAL A 30 -9.02 5.70 20.78
N SER A 31 -7.94 4.97 20.48
CA SER A 31 -6.59 5.22 21.01
C SER A 31 -5.71 6.07 20.08
N MET A 32 -6.14 6.33 18.84
CA MET A 32 -5.40 7.17 17.90
C MET A 32 -5.29 8.63 18.34
N LYS A 33 -4.16 9.25 18.00
CA LYS A 33 -3.94 10.70 18.13
C LYS A 33 -4.95 11.47 17.28
N HIS A 34 -5.33 12.67 17.72
CA HIS A 34 -6.35 13.50 17.05
C HIS A 34 -6.11 13.70 15.55
N ARG A 35 -4.88 13.98 15.13
CA ARG A 35 -4.53 14.16 13.71
C ARG A 35 -4.78 12.89 12.90
N ASP A 36 -4.28 11.75 13.39
CA ASP A 36 -4.38 10.47 12.71
C ASP A 36 -5.85 10.03 12.64
N LYS A 37 -6.61 10.28 13.71
CA LYS A 37 -8.05 10.07 13.74
C LYS A 37 -8.80 10.91 12.70
N ALA A 38 -8.44 12.18 12.52
CA ALA A 38 -9.05 13.03 11.50
C ALA A 38 -8.78 12.49 10.09
N LEU A 39 -7.53 12.11 9.79
CA LEU A 39 -7.17 11.49 8.50
C LEU A 39 -7.91 10.17 8.28
N ALA A 40 -7.99 9.32 9.31
CA ALA A 40 -8.71 8.06 9.25
C ALA A 40 -10.20 8.27 8.95
N THR A 41 -10.84 9.25 9.59
CA THR A 41 -12.25 9.60 9.33
C THR A 41 -12.47 10.01 7.89
N GLU A 42 -11.62 10.86 7.32
CA GLU A 42 -11.72 11.29 5.91
C GLU A 42 -11.59 10.11 4.94
N TRP A 43 -10.64 9.21 5.19
CA TRP A 43 -10.48 7.98 4.42
C TRP A 43 -11.68 7.05 4.57
N ILE A 44 -12.19 6.83 5.79
CA ILE A 44 -13.37 5.99 6.03
C ILE A 44 -14.58 6.53 5.29
N GLU A 45 -14.83 7.85 5.34
CA GLU A 45 -15.94 8.48 4.62
C GLU A 45 -15.82 8.32 3.11
N LYS A 46 -14.61 8.39 2.56
CA LYS A 46 -14.36 8.09 1.14
C LYS A 46 -14.64 6.62 0.82
N LEU A 47 -14.13 5.69 1.63
CA LEU A 47 -14.28 4.25 1.40
C LEU A 47 -15.74 3.82 1.47
N LYS A 48 -16.54 4.36 2.40
CA LYS A 48 -18.00 4.09 2.48
C LYS A 48 -18.74 4.45 1.19
N LYS A 49 -18.28 5.47 0.46
CA LYS A 49 -18.87 5.96 -0.80
C LYS A 49 -18.32 5.24 -2.05
N SER A 50 -17.28 4.43 -1.91
CA SER A 50 -16.57 3.76 -3.02
C SER A 50 -17.13 2.34 -3.22
N ASN A 51 -18.34 2.24 -3.77
CA ASN A 51 -19.10 1.00 -3.89
C ASN A 51 -19.98 0.93 -5.16
N LYS A 52 -19.53 1.50 -6.26
CA LYS A 52 -20.27 1.50 -7.53
C LYS A 52 -20.26 0.12 -8.18
N ASP A 53 -19.07 -0.46 -8.34
CA ASP A 53 -18.88 -1.77 -8.98
C ASP A 53 -18.05 -2.74 -8.12
N ILE A 54 -17.80 -3.95 -8.63
CA ILE A 54 -17.04 -4.99 -7.93
C ILE A 54 -15.57 -4.61 -7.77
N GLN A 55 -14.94 -3.99 -8.78
CA GLN A 55 -13.53 -3.62 -8.71
C GLN A 55 -13.32 -2.51 -7.70
N GLU A 56 -14.20 -1.50 -7.69
CA GLU A 56 -14.17 -0.44 -6.68
C GLU A 56 -14.36 -1.02 -5.26
N ARG A 57 -15.28 -1.99 -5.08
CA ARG A 57 -15.44 -2.70 -3.78
C ARG A 57 -14.21 -3.50 -3.38
N LYS A 58 -13.58 -4.22 -4.31
CA LYS A 58 -12.32 -4.94 -4.05
C LYS A 58 -11.21 -3.98 -3.63
N LEU A 59 -11.07 -2.86 -4.32
CA LEU A 59 -10.08 -1.85 -3.98
C LEU A 59 -10.38 -1.19 -2.62
N ARG A 60 -11.64 -0.85 -2.36
CA ARG A 60 -12.10 -0.37 -1.05
C ARG A 60 -11.71 -1.33 0.07
N ASN A 61 -11.96 -2.62 -0.12
CA ASN A 61 -11.62 -3.66 0.85
C ASN A 61 -10.10 -3.77 1.04
N ARG A 62 -9.32 -3.65 -0.03
CA ARG A 62 -7.85 -3.64 0.02
C ARG A 62 -7.32 -2.46 0.85
N PHE A 63 -7.90 -1.27 0.71
CA PHE A 63 -7.54 -0.10 1.52
C PHE A 63 -7.83 -0.30 3.00
N ILE A 64 -9.06 -0.64 3.36
CA ILE A 64 -9.43 -0.78 4.78
C ILE A 64 -8.64 -1.91 5.45
N LYS A 65 -8.40 -3.02 4.73
CA LYS A 65 -7.57 -4.12 5.20
C LYS A 65 -6.15 -3.64 5.49
N HIS A 66 -5.55 -2.90 4.55
CA HIS A 66 -4.21 -2.35 4.75
C HIS A 66 -4.14 -1.41 5.95
N PHE A 67 -5.17 -0.58 6.17
CA PHE A 67 -5.22 0.31 7.34
C PHE A 67 -5.28 -0.47 8.65
N VAL A 68 -6.08 -1.53 8.71
CA VAL A 68 -6.16 -2.41 9.87
C VAL A 68 -4.83 -3.13 10.10
N GLU A 69 -4.24 -3.74 9.08
CA GLU A 69 -2.99 -4.52 9.20
C GLU A 69 -1.78 -3.65 9.53
N SER A 70 -1.78 -2.38 9.08
CA SER A 70 -0.68 -1.44 9.29
C SER A 70 -0.84 -0.56 10.53
N THR A 71 -1.97 -0.69 11.23
CA THR A 71 -2.25 0.03 12.47
C THR A 71 -2.18 -0.95 13.65
N ASN A 72 -1.43 -0.56 14.68
CA ASN A 72 -1.41 -1.25 15.96
C ASN A 72 -1.52 -0.22 17.10
N ASN A 73 -1.42 -0.67 18.35
CA ASN A 73 -1.61 0.18 19.52
C ASN A 73 -0.60 1.35 19.61
N ASP A 74 0.59 1.21 19.04
CA ASP A 74 1.68 2.21 19.16
C ASP A 74 1.91 3.02 17.87
N LYS A 75 1.50 2.49 16.71
CA LYS A 75 1.76 3.09 15.40
C LYS A 75 0.52 3.02 14.51
N SER A 76 0.12 4.20 14.00
CA SER A 76 -0.94 4.33 13.00
C SER A 76 -0.35 4.43 11.60
N VAL A 77 -1.03 3.81 10.62
CA VAL A 77 -0.70 3.97 9.19
C VAL A 77 -0.70 5.45 8.77
N PHE A 78 -1.54 6.27 9.39
CA PHE A 78 -1.68 7.70 9.13
C PHE A 78 -0.56 8.56 9.72
N SER A 79 0.35 7.98 10.51
CA SER A 79 1.52 8.71 11.03
C SER A 79 2.68 8.76 10.02
N SER A 80 2.67 7.90 8.99
CA SER A 80 3.78 7.72 8.03
C SER A 80 3.32 7.88 6.57
N LYS A 81 4.28 8.12 5.67
CA LYS A 81 3.99 8.09 4.23
C LYS A 81 3.46 6.69 3.82
N PRO A 82 2.56 6.62 2.81
CA PRO A 82 2.01 7.76 2.07
C PRO A 82 0.80 8.44 2.75
N PHE A 83 0.23 7.85 3.79
CA PHE A 83 -1.04 8.29 4.39
C PHE A 83 -0.92 9.43 5.42
N LYS A 84 0.28 9.95 5.64
CA LYS A 84 0.54 11.09 6.55
C LYS A 84 -0.24 12.36 6.19
N ASN A 85 -0.62 12.51 4.91
CA ASN A 85 -1.45 13.60 4.42
C ASN A 85 -2.50 13.03 3.44
N LEU A 86 -3.59 13.77 3.24
CA LEU A 86 -4.50 13.47 2.15
C LEU A 86 -3.84 13.81 0.79
N PRO A 87 -4.08 13.01 -0.26
CA PRO A 87 -3.71 13.36 -1.63
C PRO A 87 -4.29 14.71 -2.05
N GLN A 88 -3.58 15.44 -2.93
CA GLN A 88 -3.98 16.76 -3.41
C GLN A 88 -5.36 16.76 -4.10
N TYR A 89 -5.70 15.67 -4.78
CA TYR A 89 -6.96 15.49 -5.51
C TYR A 89 -7.88 14.46 -4.86
N PHE A 90 -8.04 14.50 -3.54
CA PHE A 90 -8.75 13.47 -2.77
C PHE A 90 -10.22 13.21 -3.19
N SER A 91 -10.82 14.11 -3.96
CA SER A 91 -12.14 13.93 -4.59
C SER A 91 -12.18 12.89 -5.71
N ASP A 92 -11.04 12.55 -6.29
CA ASP A 92 -10.93 11.66 -7.46
C ASP A 92 -11.39 10.22 -7.15
N PRO A 93 -11.66 9.39 -8.16
CA PRO A 93 -12.04 7.99 -7.94
C PRO A 93 -11.01 7.22 -7.09
N LEU A 94 -11.47 6.18 -6.38
CA LEU A 94 -10.59 5.41 -5.50
C LEU A 94 -9.40 4.77 -6.24
N GLU A 95 -9.59 4.42 -7.52
CA GLU A 95 -8.57 3.83 -8.40
C GLU A 95 -7.32 4.70 -8.53
N GLU A 96 -7.46 6.02 -8.57
CA GLU A 96 -6.33 6.97 -8.69
C GLU A 96 -5.37 6.88 -7.49
N PHE A 97 -5.83 6.33 -6.37
CA PHE A 97 -5.04 6.16 -5.15
C PHE A 97 -4.48 4.75 -4.99
N LYS A 98 -4.74 3.83 -5.92
CA LYS A 98 -4.31 2.42 -5.82
C LYS A 98 -2.80 2.29 -5.57
N SER A 99 -1.99 3.18 -6.15
CA SER A 99 -0.52 3.23 -5.97
C SER A 99 -0.07 3.54 -4.54
N LEU A 100 -0.95 4.05 -3.68
CA LEU A 100 -0.67 4.27 -2.26
C LEU A 100 -0.61 2.96 -1.46
N LEU A 101 -1.12 1.85 -2.03
CA LEU A 101 -1.13 0.55 -1.39
C LEU A 101 0.11 -0.28 -1.80
N PRO A 102 0.61 -1.14 -0.90
CA PRO A 102 1.62 -2.13 -1.28
C PRO A 102 1.12 -3.01 -2.42
N LEU A 103 1.97 -3.34 -3.38
CA LEU A 103 1.65 -4.23 -4.49
C LEU A 103 1.19 -5.61 -3.98
N THR A 104 0.19 -6.19 -4.64
CA THR A 104 -0.22 -7.59 -4.38
C THR A 104 0.83 -8.56 -4.91
N PRO A 105 0.87 -9.81 -4.42
CA PRO A 105 1.78 -10.84 -4.95
C PRO A 105 1.68 -11.01 -6.46
N GLU A 106 0.48 -10.91 -7.02
CA GLU A 106 0.26 -11.04 -8.46
C GLU A 106 0.78 -9.82 -9.24
N GLU A 107 0.58 -8.60 -8.72
CA GLU A 107 1.17 -7.38 -9.28
C GLU A 107 2.71 -7.37 -9.18
N ILE A 108 3.27 -8.03 -8.17
CA ILE A 108 4.73 -8.19 -8.01
C ILE A 108 5.28 -9.20 -9.02
N LEU A 109 4.57 -10.29 -9.29
CA LEU A 109 4.96 -11.31 -10.27
C LEU A 109 4.81 -10.80 -11.71
N HIS A 110 3.86 -9.89 -11.93
CA HIS A 110 3.55 -9.32 -13.25
C HIS A 110 3.53 -7.78 -13.19
N PRO A 111 4.67 -7.13 -12.89
CA PRO A 111 4.72 -5.68 -12.78
C PRO A 111 4.57 -5.05 -14.16
N THR A 112 3.81 -3.95 -14.23
CA THR A 112 3.74 -3.14 -15.46
C THR A 112 5.09 -2.47 -15.72
N GLU A 113 5.32 -2.00 -16.95
CA GLU A 113 6.58 -1.33 -17.30
C GLU A 113 6.80 -0.07 -16.45
N GLU A 114 5.75 0.67 -16.12
CA GLU A 114 5.81 1.86 -15.27
C GLU A 114 6.29 1.48 -13.85
N VAL A 115 5.72 0.42 -13.26
CA VAL A 115 6.10 -0.08 -11.94
C VAL A 115 7.56 -0.54 -11.94
N LYS A 116 8.00 -1.24 -13.00
CA LYS A 116 9.41 -1.64 -13.16
C LYS A 116 10.32 -0.42 -13.19
N GLN A 117 9.99 0.61 -13.99
CA GLN A 117 10.80 1.81 -14.10
C GLN A 117 10.89 2.58 -12.78
N THR A 118 9.77 2.72 -12.05
CA THR A 118 9.77 3.33 -10.72
C THR A 118 10.64 2.53 -9.75
N TYR A 119 10.50 1.20 -9.70
CA TYR A 119 11.30 0.34 -8.82
C TYR A 119 12.80 0.44 -9.14
N ILE A 120 13.17 0.38 -10.42
CA ILE A 120 14.56 0.53 -10.88
C ILE A 120 15.11 1.92 -10.48
N SER A 121 14.31 2.97 -10.66
CA SER A 121 14.71 4.34 -10.31
C SER A 121 14.91 4.51 -8.80
N GLU A 122 14.01 3.98 -7.98
CA GLU A 122 14.14 3.98 -6.53
C GLU A 122 15.34 3.14 -6.06
N LEU A 123 15.54 1.96 -6.65
CA LEU A 123 16.69 1.11 -6.38
C LEU A 123 17.99 1.88 -6.59
N PHE A 124 18.15 2.54 -7.75
CA PHE A 124 19.37 3.30 -8.04
C PHE A 124 19.50 4.58 -7.23
N THR A 125 18.40 5.20 -6.81
CA THR A 125 18.44 6.37 -5.93
C THR A 125 18.94 6.02 -4.52
N ASN A 126 18.57 4.84 -4.01
CA ASN A 126 18.90 4.41 -2.65
C ASN A 126 20.24 3.64 -2.55
N VAL A 127 20.86 3.30 -3.67
CA VAL A 127 22.19 2.68 -3.70
C VAL A 127 23.28 3.75 -3.51
N PRO A 128 24.29 3.51 -2.65
CA PRO A 128 25.43 4.40 -2.49
C PRO A 128 26.07 4.73 -3.85
N GLU A 129 26.33 6.03 -4.08
CA GLU A 129 26.85 6.58 -5.34
C GLU A 129 25.93 6.46 -6.57
N GLY A 130 24.62 6.22 -6.41
CA GLY A 130 23.67 6.28 -7.53
C GLY A 130 23.95 5.24 -8.61
N ALA A 131 24.49 4.08 -8.20
CA ALA A 131 24.95 3.00 -9.07
C ALA A 131 26.03 3.37 -10.09
N LYS A 132 26.85 4.40 -9.82
CA LYS A 132 28.06 4.69 -10.61
C LYS A 132 28.98 3.48 -10.79
N PHE A 133 29.03 2.59 -9.80
CA PHE A 133 29.79 1.34 -9.89
C PHE A 133 29.34 0.44 -11.05
N LEU A 134 28.08 0.53 -11.51
CA LEU A 134 27.57 -0.22 -12.67
C LEU A 134 28.16 0.29 -13.99
N GLN A 135 28.53 1.57 -14.09
CA GLN A 135 29.12 2.14 -15.31
C GLN A 135 30.51 1.57 -15.61
N VAL A 136 31.21 1.06 -14.60
CA VAL A 136 32.52 0.43 -14.74
C VAL A 136 32.44 -1.10 -14.79
N GLN A 137 31.25 -1.69 -14.67
CA GLN A 137 31.11 -3.14 -14.81
C GLN A 137 31.16 -3.54 -16.30
N PRO A 138 31.84 -4.65 -16.63
CA PRO A 138 31.82 -5.17 -17.98
C PRO A 138 30.38 -5.56 -18.35
N VAL A 139 29.86 -5.00 -19.44
CA VAL A 139 28.54 -5.37 -19.98
C VAL A 139 28.62 -6.81 -20.52
N PRO A 140 27.93 -7.79 -19.90
CA PRO A 140 27.99 -9.16 -20.36
C PRO A 140 27.36 -9.26 -21.75
N ARG A 141 28.11 -9.77 -22.74
CA ARG A 141 27.58 -10.00 -24.10
C ARG A 141 26.50 -11.10 -24.12
N GLN A 142 26.57 -12.02 -23.17
CA GLN A 142 25.55 -13.02 -22.84
C GLN A 142 25.61 -13.28 -21.32
N GLY A 143 24.47 -13.25 -20.65
CA GLY A 143 24.38 -13.55 -19.21
C GLY A 143 23.32 -12.71 -18.48
N SER A 144 23.14 -12.99 -17.20
CA SER A 144 22.29 -12.24 -16.28
C SER A 144 23.13 -11.70 -15.14
N PHE A 145 22.79 -10.52 -14.61
CA PHE A 145 23.36 -10.00 -13.39
C PHE A 145 22.26 -9.78 -12.35
N PHE A 146 22.63 -9.90 -11.08
CA PHE A 146 21.72 -9.71 -9.95
C PHE A 146 22.35 -8.70 -9.00
N ILE A 147 21.53 -7.80 -8.44
CA ILE A 147 21.96 -6.82 -7.44
C ILE A 147 21.43 -7.30 -6.09
N LEU A 148 22.34 -7.58 -5.15
CA LEU A 148 22.00 -7.89 -3.77
C LEU A 148 22.24 -6.65 -2.91
N LEU A 149 21.16 -6.09 -2.35
CA LEU A 149 21.25 -5.02 -1.37
C LEU A 149 21.22 -5.63 0.03
N VAL A 150 22.30 -5.45 0.79
CA VAL A 150 22.38 -5.86 2.20
C VAL A 150 22.30 -4.59 3.05
N ILE A 151 21.20 -4.45 3.80
CA ILE A 151 21.00 -3.32 4.71
C ILE A 151 21.40 -3.79 6.12
N PRO A 152 22.37 -3.16 6.78
CA PRO A 152 22.71 -3.47 8.17
C PRO A 152 21.51 -3.17 9.08
N ASP A 153 21.25 -4.06 10.04
CA ASP A 153 20.27 -3.82 11.09
C ASP A 153 20.93 -3.07 12.24
N ASP A 154 20.84 -1.73 12.21
CA ASP A 154 21.41 -0.85 13.24
C ASP A 154 20.67 -0.95 14.59
N SER A 155 19.63 -1.78 14.71
CA SER A 155 18.86 -2.00 15.93
C SER A 155 19.64 -2.62 17.10
N LYS A 156 20.94 -2.93 16.93
CA LYS A 156 21.76 -3.60 17.96
C LYS A 156 22.92 -2.79 18.53
N GLU A 157 23.12 -1.53 18.13
CA GLU A 157 24.20 -0.67 18.66
C GLU A 157 23.79 0.23 19.84
N GLY A 158 22.80 -0.18 20.64
CA GLY A 158 22.42 0.49 21.90
C GLY A 158 23.02 -0.14 23.17
N GLY A 159 23.95 -1.09 23.03
CA GLY A 159 24.49 -1.85 24.15
C GLY A 159 26.00 -1.82 24.22
N LYS A 160 26.57 -0.80 24.87
CA LYS A 160 27.75 -0.95 25.75
C LYS A 160 28.15 0.36 26.47
N LYS A 161 28.10 0.22 27.80
CA LYS A 161 28.99 0.75 28.86
C LYS A 161 29.10 2.25 29.06
#